data_AF-A0A517R221-F1
#
_entry.id   AF-A0A517R221-F1
#
_cell.length_a   1.000
_cell.length_b   1.000
_cell.length_c   1.000
_cell.angle_alpha   90.00
_cell.angle_beta   90.00
_cell.angle_gamma   90.00
#
_symmetry.space_group_name_H-M   'P 1'
#
loop_
_entity.id
_entity.type
_entity.pdbx_description
1 polymer ?
#
loop_
_entity_poly.entity_id
_entity_poly.type
_entity_poly.pdbx_seq_one_letter_code
_entity_poly.pdbx_strand_id
1 'polypeptide(L)'
;MLRIYDNVERPRFSIRQRLLISSSVALTGGLVLFSVSEPPPEAAERLTPVRTASLSPQAPFSASNDFVPLDQAPDVAPPDEEELKTESVSDSPDLDGRAAIQKSVELLSVGLERMKSIPTYTAELERREVVDGRLLDPQEIFLKVRQQPFGVYLQWLGEQAGREAIYADGENDGKLVVQLGGLRGRLLGPLRLDPKGGVAMSESRHPVTEIGLTNLAEQIIEYRKRELDWNGGIIAHLTEGAEHDGRKCFRFECEYASAEVSPEYRKSIIHIDEEWLLPVAVTNYGWPIREYETPKQCDADTMLEDFAYRDVNLSVRLVSADFDQANAEYNLTRRR
;
A
#
# COMPACT_ATOMS: atom_id res chain seq x y z
N MET A 1 -4.48 -13.94 64.77
CA MET A 1 -3.25 -14.46 64.14
C MET A 1 -3.25 -14.01 62.68
N LEU A 2 -2.46 -12.94 62.42
CA LEU A 2 -1.92 -12.34 61.18
C LEU A 2 -2.44 -12.56 59.74
N ARG A 3 -2.25 -11.48 58.94
CA ARG A 3 -2.28 -11.22 57.45
C ARG A 3 -3.64 -10.74 56.91
N ILE A 4 -3.89 -9.47 56.51
CA ILE A 4 -3.19 -8.43 55.67
C ILE A 4 -2.88 -8.97 54.25
N TYR A 5 -3.31 -8.43 53.08
CA TYR A 5 -3.40 -7.04 52.57
C TYR A 5 -4.40 -6.87 51.38
N ASP A 6 -4.93 -5.64 51.29
CA ASP A 6 -5.27 -4.77 50.15
C ASP A 6 -6.12 -5.23 48.94
N ASN A 7 -7.26 -4.54 48.80
CA ASN A 7 -8.04 -4.39 47.59
C ASN A 7 -7.96 -2.91 47.17
N VAL A 8 -7.15 -2.60 46.14
CA VAL A 8 -6.96 -1.25 45.62
C VAL A 8 -8.11 -0.89 44.66
N GLU A 9 -8.79 0.20 44.97
CA GLU A 9 -9.88 0.81 44.21
C GLU A 9 -9.43 1.26 42.81
N ARG A 10 -10.23 0.93 41.78
CA ARG A 10 -10.07 1.47 40.41
C ARG A 10 -10.81 2.81 40.30
N PRO A 11 -10.19 3.88 39.75
CA PRO A 11 -10.85 5.17 39.60
C PRO A 11 -11.86 5.17 38.44
N ARG A 12 -13.06 5.68 38.72
CA ARG A 12 -14.12 6.02 37.75
C ARG A 12 -13.78 7.36 37.10
N PHE A 13 -13.60 7.39 35.78
CA PHE A 13 -13.49 8.64 35.01
C PHE A 13 -14.88 9.19 34.69
N SER A 14 -15.18 10.41 35.16
CA SER A 14 -16.41 11.13 34.82
C SER A 14 -16.17 12.08 33.65
N ILE A 15 -16.96 11.92 32.59
CA ILE A 15 -17.03 12.83 31.43
C ILE A 15 -17.76 14.11 31.85
N ARG A 16 -17.10 15.26 31.74
CA ARG A 16 -17.76 16.58 31.80
C ARG A 16 -17.75 17.20 30.41
N GLN A 17 -18.96 17.36 29.87
CA GLN A 17 -19.25 18.17 28.68
C GLN A 17 -18.83 19.63 28.94
N ARG A 18 -18.14 20.24 27.97
CA ARG A 18 -18.01 21.69 27.86
C ARG A 18 -18.43 22.12 26.46
N LEU A 19 -19.57 22.80 26.43
CA LEU A 19 -20.06 23.60 25.32
C LEU A 19 -19.17 24.85 25.21
N LEU A 20 -18.56 25.09 24.05
CA LEU A 20 -17.90 26.36 23.74
C LEU A 20 -18.50 26.92 22.45
N ILE A 21 -19.25 28.01 22.62
CA ILE A 21 -19.67 28.94 21.59
C ILE A 21 -18.43 29.79 21.27
N SER A 22 -17.96 29.78 20.02
CA SER A 22 -16.97 30.75 19.55
C SER A 22 -17.47 31.46 18.30
N SER A 23 -17.59 32.76 18.46
CA SER A 23 -18.04 33.78 17.53
C SER A 23 -17.16 33.87 16.28
N SER A 24 -17.81 34.10 15.15
CA SER A 24 -17.22 34.36 13.84
C SER A 24 -16.40 35.65 13.83
N VAL A 25 -15.19 35.60 13.28
CA VAL A 25 -14.49 36.76 12.72
C VAL A 25 -14.14 36.41 11.28
N ALA A 26 -14.84 37.05 10.34
CA ALA A 26 -14.56 36.95 8.92
C ALA A 26 -13.32 37.80 8.60
N LEU A 27 -12.25 37.16 8.14
CA LEU A 27 -11.15 37.85 7.47
C LEU A 27 -11.19 37.48 5.98
N THR A 28 -11.62 38.44 5.18
CA THR A 28 -11.69 38.40 3.73
C THR A 28 -10.27 38.46 3.16
N GLY A 29 -9.79 37.32 2.63
CA GLY A 29 -8.54 37.24 1.88
C GLY A 29 -8.76 36.39 0.64
N GLY A 30 -9.08 37.03 -0.49
CA GLY A 30 -9.30 36.36 -1.77
C GLY A 30 -8.01 35.74 -2.32
N LEU A 31 -8.02 34.43 -2.53
CA LEU A 31 -7.00 33.74 -3.30
C LEU A 31 -7.53 33.56 -4.73
N VAL A 32 -6.93 34.28 -5.67
CA VAL A 32 -7.23 34.18 -7.09
C VAL A 32 -6.46 33.00 -7.67
N LEU A 33 -7.15 31.94 -8.07
CA LEU A 33 -6.59 30.84 -8.85
C LEU A 33 -6.91 31.09 -10.33
N PHE A 34 -5.90 31.46 -11.12
CA PHE A 34 -5.98 31.44 -12.58
C PHE A 34 -5.56 30.05 -13.06
N SER A 35 -6.52 29.32 -13.63
CA SER A 35 -6.27 28.10 -14.39
C SER A 35 -5.89 28.48 -15.82
N VAL A 36 -4.68 28.13 -16.24
CA VAL A 36 -4.30 28.09 -17.66
C VAL A 36 -3.75 26.70 -17.91
N SER A 37 -4.47 25.96 -18.75
CA SER A 37 -4.11 24.63 -19.24
C SER A 37 -2.92 24.74 -20.20
N GLU A 38 -1.80 24.08 -19.91
CA GLU A 38 -0.71 23.87 -20.87
C GLU A 38 -0.80 22.44 -21.48
N PRO A 39 -0.45 22.26 -22.76
CA PRO A 39 -0.56 20.98 -23.47
C PRO A 39 0.61 20.02 -23.13
N PRO A 40 0.47 18.69 -23.37
CA PRO A 40 1.41 17.69 -22.88
C PRO A 40 2.73 17.66 -23.67
N PRO A 41 3.86 17.31 -23.04
CA PRO A 41 5.13 17.11 -23.73
C PRO A 41 5.22 15.74 -24.42
N GLU A 42 5.95 15.77 -25.54
CA GLU A 42 6.23 14.72 -26.50
C GLU A 42 7.13 13.61 -25.94
N ALA A 43 6.99 12.40 -26.51
CA ALA A 43 7.45 11.11 -26.01
C ALA A 43 8.96 11.02 -25.66
N ALA A 44 9.26 10.46 -24.49
CA ALA A 44 10.61 10.06 -24.09
C ALA A 44 10.90 8.59 -24.47
N GLU A 45 12.02 8.38 -25.15
CA GLU A 45 12.53 7.08 -25.61
C GLU A 45 12.85 6.12 -24.44
N ARG A 46 12.43 4.86 -24.59
CA ARG A 46 12.71 3.76 -23.65
C ARG A 46 14.17 3.28 -23.78
N LEU A 47 14.89 3.22 -22.67
CA LEU A 47 16.17 2.51 -22.57
C LEU A 47 15.93 1.05 -22.17
N THR A 48 16.39 0.11 -22.99
CA THR A 48 16.35 -1.35 -22.73
C THR A 48 17.62 -1.82 -22.01
N PRO A 49 17.55 -2.75 -21.04
CA PRO A 49 18.74 -3.32 -20.42
C PRO A 49 19.41 -4.42 -21.27
N VAL A 50 20.74 -4.42 -21.19
CA VAL A 50 21.71 -5.27 -21.89
C VAL A 50 21.67 -6.72 -21.40
N ARG A 51 21.60 -7.67 -22.34
CA ARG A 51 21.73 -9.13 -22.12
C ARG A 51 23.18 -9.50 -21.78
N THR A 52 23.40 -10.14 -20.63
CA THR A 52 24.62 -10.89 -20.34
C THR A 52 24.52 -12.33 -20.85
N ALA A 53 25.47 -12.72 -21.69
CA ALA A 53 25.64 -14.06 -22.24
C ALA A 53 26.13 -15.05 -21.17
N SER A 54 25.58 -16.28 -21.17
CA SER A 54 26.15 -17.42 -20.46
C SER A 54 26.43 -18.55 -21.45
N LEU A 55 27.65 -19.10 -21.33
CA LEU A 55 28.27 -20.09 -22.21
C LEU A 55 27.69 -21.49 -22.02
N SER A 56 27.56 -22.23 -23.13
CA SER A 56 27.32 -23.68 -23.17
C SER A 56 28.62 -24.49 -23.01
N PRO A 57 28.51 -25.77 -22.65
CA PRO A 57 29.31 -26.81 -23.31
C PRO A 57 28.47 -27.99 -23.85
N GLN A 58 29.09 -28.71 -24.78
CA GLN A 58 28.54 -29.60 -25.82
C GLN A 58 28.10 -31.02 -25.38
N ALA A 59 27.04 -31.52 -26.07
CA ALA A 59 26.77 -32.80 -26.79
C ALA A 59 27.63 -34.08 -26.58
N PRO A 60 27.28 -35.29 -27.11
CA PRO A 60 26.14 -35.64 -28.00
C PRO A 60 25.39 -36.95 -27.65
N PHE A 61 24.22 -37.18 -28.25
CA PHE A 61 23.84 -38.53 -28.71
C PHE A 61 22.91 -38.46 -29.93
N SER A 62 23.25 -39.26 -30.93
CA SER A 62 22.63 -39.42 -32.24
C SER A 62 21.59 -40.52 -32.19
N ALA A 63 20.41 -40.33 -32.80
CA ALA A 63 19.63 -41.42 -33.39
C ALA A 63 18.63 -40.86 -34.41
N SER A 64 18.77 -41.36 -35.62
CA SER A 64 17.91 -41.23 -36.81
C SER A 64 16.53 -41.84 -36.60
N ASN A 65 15.52 -41.36 -37.34
CA ASN A 65 14.68 -42.21 -38.21
C ASN A 65 13.68 -41.38 -39.04
N ASP A 66 13.86 -41.47 -40.36
CA ASP A 66 12.88 -41.78 -41.40
C ASP A 66 11.43 -41.32 -41.24
N PHE A 67 11.07 -40.36 -42.09
CA PHE A 67 9.71 -39.90 -42.34
C PHE A 67 9.14 -40.66 -43.57
N VAL A 68 8.02 -41.35 -43.39
CA VAL A 68 7.19 -41.91 -44.48
C VAL A 68 5.82 -41.22 -44.43
N PRO A 69 5.29 -40.69 -45.54
CA PRO A 69 3.99 -40.05 -45.56
C PRO A 69 2.88 -41.07 -45.84
N LEU A 70 1.74 -40.94 -45.15
CA LEU A 70 0.51 -41.66 -45.44
C LEU A 70 -0.61 -40.66 -45.73
N ASP A 71 -1.21 -40.85 -46.89
CA ASP A 71 -2.35 -40.11 -47.40
C ASP A 71 -3.65 -40.93 -47.17
N GLN A 72 -4.78 -40.20 -47.07
CA GLN A 72 -6.19 -40.61 -47.25
C GLN A 72 -7.06 -41.11 -46.06
N ALA A 73 -7.83 -40.15 -45.50
CA ALA A 73 -9.32 -40.07 -45.34
C ALA A 73 -10.12 -41.21 -44.64
N PRO A 74 -11.20 -40.95 -43.86
CA PRO A 74 -12.25 -39.98 -44.21
C PRO A 74 -12.85 -39.10 -43.10
N ASP A 75 -13.57 -38.10 -43.62
CA ASP A 75 -14.48 -37.13 -43.02
C ASP A 75 -15.46 -37.72 -41.99
N VAL A 76 -15.36 -37.25 -40.75
CA VAL A 76 -16.37 -37.41 -39.70
C VAL A 76 -16.52 -36.05 -39.02
N ALA A 77 -17.68 -35.43 -39.17
CA ALA A 77 -18.04 -34.20 -38.48
C ALA A 77 -17.97 -34.40 -36.95
N PRO A 78 -17.33 -33.51 -36.18
CA PRO A 78 -17.40 -33.57 -34.73
C PRO A 78 -18.80 -33.12 -34.26
N PRO A 79 -19.37 -33.75 -33.22
CA PRO A 79 -20.60 -33.28 -32.61
C PRO A 79 -20.35 -32.00 -31.82
N ASP A 80 -21.41 -31.19 -31.68
CA ASP A 80 -21.43 -29.91 -31.00
C ASP A 80 -20.69 -29.95 -29.65
N GLU A 81 -19.59 -29.20 -29.54
CA GLU A 81 -18.95 -28.91 -28.26
C GLU A 81 -19.85 -27.94 -27.50
N GLU A 82 -20.72 -28.48 -26.65
CA GLU A 82 -21.26 -27.72 -25.52
C GLU A 82 -20.07 -27.24 -24.69
N GLU A 83 -19.79 -25.95 -24.83
CA GLU A 83 -18.82 -25.18 -24.06
C GLU A 83 -19.23 -25.22 -22.58
N LEU A 84 -18.81 -26.27 -21.88
CA LEU A 84 -18.82 -26.33 -20.42
C LEU A 84 -17.86 -25.25 -19.92
N LYS A 85 -18.42 -24.08 -19.60
CA LYS A 85 -17.80 -23.09 -18.73
C LYS A 85 -17.53 -23.76 -17.39
N THR A 86 -16.31 -24.23 -17.21
CA THR A 86 -15.75 -24.57 -15.91
C THR A 86 -15.56 -23.27 -15.14
N GLU A 87 -16.59 -22.84 -14.42
CA GLU A 87 -16.41 -21.93 -13.29
C GLU A 87 -15.50 -22.63 -12.30
N SER A 88 -14.27 -22.14 -12.16
CA SER A 88 -13.34 -22.57 -11.13
C SER A 88 -13.85 -22.08 -9.78
N VAL A 89 -14.75 -22.85 -9.17
CA VAL A 89 -15.09 -22.72 -7.76
C VAL A 89 -13.84 -23.07 -6.96
N SER A 90 -13.23 -22.06 -6.35
CA SER A 90 -12.14 -22.21 -5.38
C SER A 90 -12.71 -22.97 -4.17
N ASP A 91 -12.32 -24.23 -3.99
CA ASP A 91 -12.75 -25.12 -2.90
C ASP A 91 -12.04 -24.82 -1.54
N SER A 92 -11.45 -23.64 -1.38
CA SER A 92 -10.85 -23.22 -0.11
C SER A 92 -11.92 -22.71 0.87
N PRO A 93 -11.85 -23.04 2.17
CA PRO A 93 -12.89 -22.64 3.12
C PRO A 93 -12.80 -21.13 3.40
N ASP A 94 -13.80 -20.38 2.95
CA ASP A 94 -14.04 -19.02 3.41
C ASP A 94 -14.13 -19.00 4.95
N LEU A 95 -13.43 -18.06 5.59
CA LEU A 95 -13.52 -17.85 7.03
C LEU A 95 -14.33 -16.59 7.32
N ASP A 96 -15.16 -16.66 8.37
CA ASP A 96 -16.04 -15.56 8.77
C ASP A 96 -15.75 -15.04 10.18
N GLY A 97 -16.15 -13.80 10.41
CA GLY A 97 -16.18 -13.11 11.70
C GLY A 97 -14.84 -13.19 12.43
N ARG A 98 -14.88 -13.63 13.69
CA ARG A 98 -13.68 -13.72 14.54
C ARG A 98 -12.60 -14.63 13.97
N ALA A 99 -12.98 -15.72 13.27
CA ALA A 99 -12.01 -16.64 12.68
C ALA A 99 -11.25 -15.98 11.51
N ALA A 100 -11.94 -15.19 10.68
CA ALA A 100 -11.32 -14.39 9.62
C ALA A 100 -10.30 -13.40 10.18
N ILE A 101 -10.68 -12.66 11.23
CA ILE A 101 -9.83 -11.65 11.89
C ILE A 101 -8.58 -12.33 12.48
N GLN A 102 -8.78 -13.43 13.20
CA GLN A 102 -7.68 -14.20 13.81
C GLN A 102 -6.72 -14.73 12.74
N LYS A 103 -7.25 -15.28 11.64
CA LYS A 103 -6.44 -15.78 10.53
C LYS A 103 -5.64 -14.66 9.85
N SER A 104 -6.24 -13.48 9.65
CA SER A 104 -5.54 -12.30 9.13
C SER A 104 -4.33 -11.92 9.99
N VAL A 105 -4.49 -11.90 11.32
CA VAL A 105 -3.37 -11.66 12.26
C VAL A 105 -2.29 -12.72 12.12
N GLU A 106 -2.66 -13.99 12.04
CA GLU A 106 -1.70 -15.10 11.92
C GLU A 106 -0.88 -15.01 10.63
N LEU A 107 -1.54 -14.79 9.48
CA LEU A 107 -0.88 -14.66 8.18
C LEU A 107 0.16 -13.53 8.21
N LEU A 108 -0.28 -12.33 8.61
CA LEU A 108 0.60 -11.16 8.65
C LEU A 108 1.74 -11.32 9.67
N SER A 109 1.48 -11.97 10.81
CA SER A 109 2.52 -12.23 11.82
C SER A 109 3.62 -13.15 11.27
N VAL A 110 3.25 -14.16 10.46
CA VAL A 110 4.24 -15.02 9.78
C VAL A 110 5.02 -14.24 8.73
N GLY A 111 4.35 -13.38 7.94
CA GLY A 111 5.02 -12.52 6.96
C GLY A 111 6.03 -11.57 7.61
N LEU A 112 5.65 -10.94 8.73
CA LEU A 112 6.54 -10.08 9.51
C LEU A 112 7.77 -10.83 10.05
N GLU A 113 7.60 -12.07 10.53
CA GLU A 113 8.75 -12.87 10.97
C GLU A 113 9.75 -13.12 9.83
N ARG A 114 9.25 -13.39 8.62
CA ARG A 114 10.10 -13.55 7.43
C ARG A 114 10.82 -12.25 7.07
N MET A 115 10.13 -11.12 7.19
CA MET A 115 10.70 -9.79 6.89
C MET A 115 11.90 -9.44 7.77
N LYS A 116 12.07 -10.04 8.95
CA LYS A 116 13.30 -9.85 9.76
C LYS A 116 14.58 -10.28 9.06
N SER A 117 14.49 -11.20 8.08
CA SER A 117 15.62 -11.67 7.28
C SER A 117 15.85 -10.87 5.98
N ILE A 118 14.96 -9.92 5.67
CA ILE A 118 14.97 -9.12 4.45
C ILE A 118 15.27 -7.67 4.83
N PRO A 119 16.56 -7.27 4.94
CA PRO A 119 16.91 -5.95 5.48
C PRO A 119 16.46 -4.80 4.56
N THR A 120 16.34 -5.06 3.26
CA THR A 120 16.06 -4.05 2.24
C THR A 120 15.17 -4.62 1.15
N TYR A 121 14.33 -3.80 0.53
CA TYR A 121 13.57 -4.16 -0.67
C TYR A 121 13.25 -2.93 -1.52
N THR A 122 12.78 -3.17 -2.74
CA THR A 122 12.15 -2.14 -3.59
C THR A 122 10.72 -2.51 -3.91
N ALA A 123 9.89 -1.52 -4.21
CA ALA A 123 8.51 -1.70 -4.67
C ALA A 123 8.04 -0.46 -5.43
N GLU A 124 7.00 -0.60 -6.23
CA GLU A 124 6.19 0.52 -6.70
C GLU A 124 4.95 0.64 -5.82
N LEU A 125 4.68 1.83 -5.30
CA LEU A 125 3.50 2.13 -4.51
C LEU A 125 2.55 2.97 -5.35
N GLU A 126 1.39 2.43 -5.64
CA GLU A 126 0.22 3.19 -6.06
C GLU A 126 -0.54 3.63 -4.83
N ARG A 127 -0.88 4.91 -4.73
CA ARG A 127 -1.65 5.43 -3.60
C ARG A 127 -2.62 6.53 -3.99
N ARG A 128 -3.76 6.56 -3.30
CA ARG A 128 -4.76 7.62 -3.42
C ARG A 128 -5.46 7.83 -2.09
N GLU A 129 -5.53 9.07 -1.63
CA GLU A 129 -5.95 9.37 -0.26
C GLU A 129 -6.85 10.62 -0.21
N VAL A 130 -7.74 10.66 0.79
CA VAL A 130 -8.49 11.85 1.19
C VAL A 130 -7.72 12.59 2.28
N VAL A 131 -7.26 13.80 1.95
CA VAL A 131 -6.55 14.71 2.86
C VAL A 131 -7.32 16.01 2.94
N ASP A 132 -7.55 16.53 4.15
CA ASP A 132 -8.35 17.74 4.41
C ASP A 132 -9.73 17.73 3.70
N GLY A 133 -10.37 16.55 3.66
CA GLY A 133 -11.69 16.35 3.06
C GLY A 133 -11.70 16.34 1.53
N ARG A 134 -10.53 16.24 0.88
CA ARG A 134 -10.41 16.17 -0.58
C ARG A 134 -9.68 14.91 -1.01
N LEU A 135 -10.30 14.16 -1.92
CA LEU A 135 -9.63 13.06 -2.60
C LEU A 135 -8.57 13.62 -3.54
N LEU A 136 -7.31 13.27 -3.28
CA LEU A 136 -6.19 13.69 -4.11
C LEU A 136 -6.09 12.82 -5.38
N ASP A 137 -5.30 13.31 -6.34
CA ASP A 137 -4.94 12.54 -7.52
C ASP A 137 -4.11 11.32 -7.13
N PRO A 138 -4.26 10.19 -7.84
CA PRO A 138 -3.44 9.01 -7.60
C PRO A 138 -1.95 9.33 -7.80
N GLN A 139 -1.11 8.67 -7.02
CA GLN A 139 0.33 8.79 -7.09
C GLN A 139 0.96 7.42 -7.33
N GLU A 140 1.91 7.36 -8.25
CA GLU A 140 2.78 6.21 -8.49
C GLU A 140 4.18 6.57 -7.98
N ILE A 141 4.72 5.75 -7.08
CA ILE A 141 5.97 6.07 -6.37
C ILE A 141 6.86 4.83 -6.33
N PHE A 142 8.04 4.92 -6.93
CA PHE A 142 9.09 3.93 -6.72
C PHE A 142 9.73 4.10 -5.34
N LEU A 143 9.86 2.99 -4.62
CA LEU A 143 10.38 2.92 -3.26
C LEU A 143 11.66 2.11 -3.19
N LYS A 144 12.61 2.61 -2.41
CA LYS A 144 13.70 1.83 -1.81
C LYS A 144 13.51 1.86 -0.30
N VAL A 145 13.49 0.70 0.35
CA VAL A 145 13.25 0.60 1.80
C VAL A 145 14.37 -0.17 2.47
N ARG A 146 14.87 0.34 3.60
CA ARG A 146 15.74 -0.33 4.57
C ARG A 146 14.99 -0.41 5.89
N GLN A 147 14.90 -1.61 6.46
CA GLN A 147 14.12 -1.81 7.69
C GLN A 147 14.85 -1.30 8.95
N GLN A 148 16.16 -1.51 9.06
CA GLN A 148 16.93 -1.09 10.24
C GLN A 148 18.36 -0.60 9.91
N PRO A 149 18.78 0.58 10.42
CA PRO A 149 17.90 1.66 10.88
C PRO A 149 16.93 2.05 9.75
N PHE A 150 15.70 2.43 10.09
CA PHE A 150 14.67 2.66 9.06
C PHE A 150 15.14 3.72 8.07
N GLY A 151 14.93 3.45 6.78
CA GLY A 151 15.28 4.37 5.72
C GLY A 151 14.40 4.12 4.51
N VAL A 152 14.00 5.20 3.85
CA VAL A 152 13.21 5.15 2.64
C VAL A 152 13.62 6.25 1.67
N TYR A 153 13.80 5.85 0.42
CA TYR A 153 13.87 6.77 -0.71
C TYR A 153 12.62 6.59 -1.57
N LEU A 154 12.04 7.71 -1.99
CA LEU A 154 10.82 7.81 -2.76
C LEU A 154 11.12 8.58 -4.05
N GLN A 155 10.67 8.05 -5.17
CA GLN A 155 10.72 8.72 -6.47
C GLN A 155 9.35 8.67 -7.11
N TRP A 156 8.73 9.83 -7.31
CA TRP A 156 7.44 9.89 -7.97
C TRP A 156 7.60 9.62 -9.47
N LEU A 157 6.66 8.85 -10.01
CA LEU A 157 6.57 8.45 -11.40
C LEU A 157 5.45 9.25 -12.10
N GLY A 158 5.24 8.97 -13.38
CA GLY A 158 4.14 9.56 -14.17
C GLY A 158 4.16 11.09 -14.19
N GLU A 159 3.01 11.71 -13.93
CA GLU A 159 2.83 13.17 -13.98
C GLU A 159 3.63 13.94 -12.92
N GLN A 160 4.04 13.27 -11.84
CA GLN A 160 4.84 13.87 -10.76
C GLN A 160 6.34 13.56 -10.87
N ALA A 161 6.78 13.07 -12.04
CA ALA A 161 8.18 12.74 -12.30
C ALA A 161 9.15 13.90 -11.97
N GLY A 162 10.30 13.53 -11.41
CA GLY A 162 11.34 14.46 -10.96
C GLY A 162 11.16 14.97 -9.53
N ARG A 163 10.08 14.58 -8.84
CA ARG A 163 9.98 14.70 -7.38
C ARG A 163 10.63 13.50 -6.71
N GLU A 164 11.49 13.78 -5.74
CA GLU A 164 12.21 12.78 -4.95
C GLU A 164 12.14 13.15 -3.48
N ALA A 165 12.15 12.14 -2.61
CA ALA A 165 12.26 12.36 -1.18
C ALA A 165 13.07 11.26 -0.51
N ILE A 166 13.73 11.61 0.60
CA ILE A 166 14.47 10.64 1.40
C ILE A 166 14.28 10.91 2.89
N TYR A 167 14.10 9.84 3.64
CA TYR A 167 14.10 9.84 5.09
C TYR A 167 14.95 8.68 5.59
N ALA A 168 15.81 8.93 6.56
CA ALA A 168 16.62 7.89 7.21
C ALA A 168 16.77 8.21 8.69
N ASP A 169 16.41 7.24 9.54
CA ASP A 169 16.48 7.36 10.99
C ASP A 169 17.91 7.60 11.45
N GLY A 170 18.09 8.62 12.29
CA GLY A 170 19.40 9.05 12.80
C GLY A 170 20.23 9.86 11.79
N GLU A 171 19.72 10.08 10.58
CA GLU A 171 20.36 10.89 9.55
C GLU A 171 19.54 12.16 9.29
N ASN A 172 20.10 13.11 8.54
CA ASN A 172 19.41 14.34 8.11
C ASN A 172 18.73 15.14 9.24
N ASP A 173 19.26 15.12 10.45
CA ASP A 173 18.65 15.75 11.64
C ASP A 173 17.20 15.29 11.90
N GLY A 174 16.87 14.06 11.51
CA GLY A 174 15.51 13.50 11.58
C GLY A 174 14.52 14.17 10.61
N LYS A 175 15.01 14.83 9.56
CA LYS A 175 14.18 15.52 8.56
C LYS A 175 13.97 14.67 7.32
N LEU A 176 12.76 14.78 6.78
CA LEU A 176 12.45 14.36 5.41
C LEU A 176 13.05 15.39 4.46
N VAL A 177 13.93 14.96 3.56
CA VAL A 177 14.52 15.82 2.54
C VAL A 177 13.75 15.60 1.25
N VAL A 178 13.17 16.66 0.69
CA VAL A 178 12.29 16.61 -0.49
C VAL A 178 12.82 17.51 -1.59
N GLN A 179 13.02 16.95 -2.76
CA GLN A 179 13.22 17.71 -3.99
C GLN A 179 11.90 17.74 -4.75
N LEU A 180 11.38 18.94 -5.01
CA LEU A 180 10.21 19.11 -5.87
C LEU A 180 10.59 18.88 -7.34
N GLY A 181 9.64 18.45 -8.16
CA GLY A 181 9.80 18.37 -9.61
C GLY A 181 9.77 19.74 -10.31
N GLY A 182 10.14 19.73 -11.59
CA GLY A 182 10.02 20.88 -12.50
C GLY A 182 10.79 22.14 -12.10
N LEU A 183 10.34 23.29 -12.61
CA LEU A 183 10.99 24.60 -12.40
C LEU A 183 11.06 25.01 -10.93
N ARG A 184 10.03 24.68 -10.15
CA ARG A 184 9.97 24.98 -8.70
C ARG A 184 11.09 24.28 -7.95
N GLY A 185 11.30 22.99 -8.24
CA GLY A 185 12.41 22.22 -7.70
C GLY A 185 13.76 22.84 -7.98
N ARG A 186 14.00 23.24 -9.23
CA ARG A 186 15.26 23.87 -9.64
C ARG A 186 15.53 25.20 -8.92
N LEU A 187 14.48 25.96 -8.60
CA LEU A 187 14.60 27.27 -7.95
C LEU A 187 14.80 27.17 -6.43
N LEU A 188 14.05 26.30 -5.77
CA LEU A 188 14.05 26.20 -4.30
C LEU A 188 15.17 25.29 -3.78
N GLY A 189 15.58 24.29 -4.57
CA GLY A 189 16.42 23.20 -4.11
C GLY A 189 15.72 22.30 -3.09
N PRO A 190 16.46 21.37 -2.46
CA PRO A 190 15.90 20.43 -1.51
C PRO A 190 15.35 21.12 -0.25
N LEU A 191 14.12 20.78 0.10
CA LEU A 191 13.44 21.21 1.32
C LEU A 191 13.71 20.21 2.44
N ARG A 192 13.88 20.70 3.67
CA ARG A 192 14.00 19.87 4.88
C ARG A 192 12.73 20.03 5.70
N LEU A 193 11.92 18.99 5.76
CA LEU A 193 10.61 18.98 6.39
C LEU A 193 10.62 18.10 7.64
N ASP A 194 9.81 18.48 8.63
CA ASP A 194 9.43 17.55 9.68
C ASP A 194 8.54 16.45 9.05
N PRO A 195 8.88 15.16 9.16
CA PRO A 195 8.08 14.07 8.60
C PRO A 195 6.62 14.04 9.05
N LYS A 196 6.32 14.61 10.23
CA LYS A 196 4.97 14.70 10.81
C LYS A 196 4.40 16.11 10.74
N GLY A 197 5.14 17.05 10.16
CA GLY A 197 4.72 18.45 10.03
C GLY A 197 3.68 18.61 8.92
N GLY A 198 2.83 19.64 9.05
CA GLY A 198 1.71 19.87 8.14
C GLY A 198 2.09 19.96 6.65
N VAL A 199 3.29 20.44 6.30
CA VAL A 199 3.76 20.46 4.90
C VAL A 199 4.02 19.04 4.38
N ALA A 200 4.70 18.19 5.14
CA ALA A 200 4.95 16.79 4.74
C ALA A 200 3.65 15.98 4.68
N MET A 201 2.71 16.27 5.58
CA MET A 201 1.40 15.63 5.67
C MET A 201 0.34 16.21 4.72
N SER A 202 0.64 17.28 3.97
CA SER A 202 -0.35 17.95 3.12
C SER A 202 -0.88 17.10 1.96
N GLU A 203 -0.20 15.99 1.67
CA GLU A 203 -0.54 15.04 0.60
C GLU A 203 -0.49 13.58 1.09
N SER A 204 -0.68 13.35 2.39
CA SER A 204 -0.62 12.02 3.00
C SER A 204 -1.37 12.00 4.33
N ARG A 205 -2.17 10.96 4.57
CA ARG A 205 -2.78 10.68 5.87
C ARG A 205 -1.77 10.10 6.87
N HIS A 206 -0.73 9.46 6.36
CA HIS A 206 0.32 8.80 7.14
C HIS A 206 1.69 9.46 6.90
N PRO A 207 2.50 9.67 7.93
CA PRO A 207 3.85 10.19 7.76
C PRO A 207 4.72 9.19 6.99
N VAL A 208 5.72 9.70 6.27
CA VAL A 208 6.68 8.87 5.51
C VAL A 208 7.41 7.84 6.39
N THR A 209 7.45 8.04 7.71
CA THR A 209 8.02 7.09 8.67
C THR A 209 7.23 5.79 8.80
N GLU A 210 5.98 5.76 8.33
CA GLU A 210 5.08 4.61 8.40
C GLU A 210 4.94 3.89 7.05
N ILE A 211 5.65 4.34 6.01
CA ILE A 211 5.62 3.69 4.69
C ILE A 211 6.32 2.33 4.72
N GLY A 212 5.78 1.37 3.97
CA GLY A 212 6.42 0.08 3.70
C GLY A 212 5.61 -1.12 4.21
N LEU A 213 5.85 -2.29 3.62
CA LEU A 213 5.14 -3.54 3.88
C LEU A 213 5.15 -3.95 5.36
N THR A 214 6.30 -3.82 6.04
CA THR A 214 6.42 -4.13 7.48
C THR A 214 5.54 -3.23 8.33
N ASN A 215 5.67 -1.91 8.16
CA ASN A 215 4.88 -0.92 8.91
C ASN A 215 3.37 -1.08 8.66
N LEU A 216 2.99 -1.32 7.40
CA LEU A 216 1.60 -1.57 7.03
C LEU A 216 1.05 -2.85 7.69
N ALA A 217 1.81 -3.94 7.66
CA ALA A 217 1.43 -5.20 8.29
C ALA A 217 1.28 -5.06 9.82
N GLU A 218 2.21 -4.38 10.48
CA GLU A 218 2.15 -4.09 11.92
C GLU A 218 0.90 -3.27 12.25
N GLN A 219 0.62 -2.20 11.49
CA GLN A 219 -0.57 -1.38 11.68
C GLN A 219 -1.85 -2.21 11.53
N ILE A 220 -1.96 -3.04 10.50
CA ILE A 220 -3.13 -3.90 10.28
C ILE A 220 -3.31 -4.87 11.45
N ILE A 221 -2.23 -5.53 11.90
CA ILE A 221 -2.28 -6.44 13.05
C ILE A 221 -2.80 -5.71 14.30
N GLU A 222 -2.35 -4.49 14.56
CA GLU A 222 -2.82 -3.70 15.71
C GLU A 222 -4.30 -3.32 15.61
N TYR A 223 -4.83 -3.06 14.40
CA TYR A 223 -6.27 -2.93 14.19
C TYR A 223 -7.02 -4.24 14.47
N ARG A 224 -6.57 -5.35 13.88
CA ARG A 224 -7.22 -6.66 14.03
C ARG A 224 -7.20 -7.16 15.48
N LYS A 225 -6.11 -6.93 16.24
CA LYS A 225 -6.06 -7.27 17.68
C LYS A 225 -7.11 -6.50 18.49
N ARG A 226 -7.26 -5.20 18.24
CA ARG A 226 -8.31 -4.38 18.88
C ARG A 226 -9.71 -4.90 18.57
N GLU A 227 -9.93 -5.35 17.34
CA GLU A 227 -11.20 -5.97 16.93
C GLU A 227 -11.45 -7.31 17.63
N LEU A 228 -10.41 -8.12 17.86
CA LEU A 228 -10.51 -9.35 18.65
C LEU A 228 -10.82 -9.08 20.13
N ASP A 229 -10.43 -7.93 20.67
CA ASP A 229 -10.75 -7.54 22.04
C ASP A 229 -12.15 -6.90 22.15
N TRP A 230 -12.77 -6.53 21.03
CA TRP A 230 -14.07 -5.89 20.97
C TRP A 230 -15.23 -6.90 20.85
N ASN A 231 -16.34 -6.64 21.56
CA ASN A 231 -17.52 -7.50 21.55
C ASN A 231 -18.56 -7.06 20.52
N GLY A 232 -18.43 -7.57 19.29
CA GLY A 232 -19.48 -7.52 18.25
C GLY A 232 -19.50 -6.25 17.40
N GLY A 233 -20.42 -6.18 16.42
CA GLY A 233 -20.51 -5.03 15.50
C GLY A 233 -19.42 -4.99 14.43
N ILE A 234 -18.82 -6.15 14.13
CA ILE A 234 -17.80 -6.35 13.10
C ILE A 234 -18.24 -7.57 12.28
N ILE A 235 -18.41 -7.36 10.98
CA ILE A 235 -18.63 -8.41 10.00
C ILE A 235 -17.31 -8.55 9.25
N ALA A 236 -16.72 -9.74 9.23
CA ALA A 236 -15.43 -9.97 8.58
C ALA A 236 -15.48 -11.24 7.75
N HIS A 237 -14.81 -11.22 6.60
CA HIS A 237 -14.70 -12.34 5.67
C HIS A 237 -13.25 -12.47 5.21
N LEU A 238 -12.75 -13.68 5.08
CA LEU A 238 -11.46 -13.99 4.49
C LEU A 238 -11.65 -15.05 3.42
N THR A 239 -11.38 -14.68 2.17
CA THR A 239 -11.45 -15.56 1.01
C THR A 239 -10.04 -15.86 0.50
N GLU A 240 -9.75 -17.13 0.22
CA GLU A 240 -8.48 -17.55 -0.38
C GLU A 240 -8.56 -17.57 -1.91
N GLY A 241 -7.41 -17.43 -2.59
CA GLY A 241 -7.34 -17.53 -4.04
C GLY A 241 -7.88 -16.31 -4.80
N ALA A 242 -8.11 -15.18 -4.13
CA ALA A 242 -8.36 -13.92 -4.82
C ALA A 242 -7.11 -13.49 -5.59
N GLU A 243 -7.27 -12.62 -6.59
CA GLU A 243 -6.15 -12.10 -7.38
C GLU A 243 -6.02 -10.60 -7.18
N HIS A 244 -4.78 -10.13 -6.99
CA HIS A 244 -4.42 -8.72 -7.06
C HIS A 244 -3.11 -8.57 -7.82
N ASP A 245 -3.12 -7.79 -8.90
CA ASP A 245 -1.95 -7.53 -9.74
C ASP A 245 -1.22 -8.81 -10.20
N GLY A 246 -1.98 -9.82 -10.65
CA GLY A 246 -1.45 -11.10 -11.09
C GLY A 246 -0.89 -12.01 -9.98
N ARG A 247 -1.06 -11.64 -8.71
CA ARG A 247 -0.65 -12.44 -7.54
C ARG A 247 -1.85 -13.01 -6.80
N LYS A 248 -1.74 -14.27 -6.36
CA LYS A 248 -2.75 -14.89 -5.49
C LYS A 248 -2.69 -14.29 -4.09
N CYS A 249 -3.85 -13.97 -3.55
CA CYS A 249 -4.00 -13.28 -2.29
C CYS A 249 -5.13 -13.89 -1.46
N PHE A 250 -4.95 -13.86 -0.14
CA PHE A 250 -6.08 -13.85 0.77
C PHE A 250 -6.72 -12.47 0.72
N ARG A 251 -8.03 -12.41 0.48
CA ARG A 251 -8.80 -11.17 0.51
C ARG A 251 -9.57 -11.09 1.82
N PHE A 252 -9.12 -10.22 2.70
CA PHE A 252 -9.77 -9.93 3.97
C PHE A 252 -10.67 -8.70 3.81
N GLU A 253 -11.95 -8.83 4.13
CA GLU A 253 -12.89 -7.72 4.23
C GLU A 253 -13.39 -7.59 5.66
N CYS A 254 -13.51 -6.36 6.15
CA CYS A 254 -14.31 -6.08 7.33
C CYS A 254 -15.22 -4.88 7.15
N GLU A 255 -16.42 -4.97 7.70
CA GLU A 255 -17.40 -3.90 7.83
C GLU A 255 -17.75 -3.71 9.31
N TYR A 256 -17.76 -2.45 9.73
CA TYR A 256 -18.10 -2.06 11.09
C TYR A 256 -19.55 -1.59 11.14
N ALA A 257 -20.23 -1.89 12.25
CA ALA A 257 -21.64 -1.54 12.40
C ALA A 257 -21.89 -0.06 12.73
N SER A 258 -20.92 0.62 13.35
CA SER A 258 -21.02 2.04 13.69
C SER A 258 -19.66 2.70 13.92
N ALA A 259 -19.64 4.04 13.91
CA ALA A 259 -18.47 4.85 14.25
C ALA A 259 -18.01 4.68 15.72
N GLU A 260 -18.82 4.06 16.58
CA GLU A 260 -18.40 3.70 17.94
C GLU A 260 -17.43 2.51 17.92
N VAL A 261 -17.65 1.55 17.01
CA VAL A 261 -16.78 0.37 16.84
C VAL A 261 -15.50 0.77 16.11
N SER A 262 -15.62 1.57 15.05
CA SER A 262 -14.49 2.08 14.28
C SER A 262 -14.74 3.54 13.92
N PRO A 263 -14.09 4.49 14.63
CA PRO A 263 -14.33 5.93 14.42
C PRO A 263 -14.09 6.41 13.00
N GLU A 264 -13.07 5.88 12.33
CA GLU A 264 -12.65 6.35 11.00
C GLU A 264 -13.22 5.51 9.87
N TYR A 265 -13.19 4.19 10.01
CA TYR A 265 -13.47 3.27 8.91
C TYR A 265 -14.83 2.59 9.11
N ARG A 266 -15.69 2.69 8.10
CA ARG A 266 -16.89 1.86 7.94
C ARG A 266 -16.53 0.50 7.36
N LYS A 267 -15.55 0.44 6.45
CA LYS A 267 -15.16 -0.78 5.73
C LYS A 267 -13.67 -0.77 5.40
N SER A 268 -13.04 -1.94 5.43
CA SER A 268 -11.65 -2.18 5.01
C SER A 268 -11.60 -3.41 4.11
N ILE A 269 -10.82 -3.34 3.03
CA ILE A 269 -10.52 -4.44 2.14
C ILE A 269 -9.00 -4.56 2.06
N ILE A 270 -8.46 -5.75 2.33
CA ILE A 270 -7.02 -6.00 2.36
C ILE A 270 -6.71 -7.23 1.52
N HIS A 271 -5.75 -7.11 0.62
CA HIS A 271 -5.17 -8.24 -0.10
C HIS A 271 -3.84 -8.60 0.56
N ILE A 272 -3.75 -9.82 1.09
CA ILE A 272 -2.56 -10.38 1.72
C ILE A 272 -1.99 -11.40 0.75
N ASP A 273 -0.78 -11.17 0.26
CA ASP A 273 -0.12 -12.06 -0.69
C ASP A 273 0.03 -13.48 -0.12
N GLU A 274 -0.34 -14.51 -0.88
CA GLU A 274 -0.29 -15.91 -0.40
C GLU A 274 1.13 -16.44 -0.22
N GLU A 275 2.11 -15.89 -0.93
CA GLU A 275 3.50 -16.33 -0.86
C GLU A 275 4.25 -15.61 0.26
N TRP A 276 4.20 -14.27 0.27
CA TRP A 276 4.91 -13.42 1.21
C TRP A 276 4.22 -13.30 2.55
N LEU A 277 2.88 -13.47 2.57
CA LEU A 277 2.03 -13.23 3.73
C LEU A 277 2.11 -11.79 4.24
N LEU A 278 2.21 -10.85 3.30
CA LEU A 278 2.28 -9.41 3.54
C LEU A 278 1.11 -8.70 2.86
N PRO A 279 0.66 -7.55 3.39
CA PRO A 279 -0.42 -6.79 2.77
C PRO A 279 0.12 -6.08 1.53
N VAL A 280 -0.41 -6.44 0.37
CA VAL A 280 -0.02 -5.84 -0.91
C VAL A 280 -1.04 -4.82 -1.40
N ALA A 281 -2.27 -4.83 -0.89
CA ALA A 281 -3.22 -3.75 -1.14
C ALA A 281 -4.17 -3.54 0.03
N VAL A 282 -4.57 -2.28 0.24
CA VAL A 282 -5.52 -1.86 1.27
C VAL A 282 -6.40 -0.75 0.73
N THR A 283 -7.71 -0.93 0.85
CA THR A 283 -8.69 0.13 0.60
C THR A 283 -9.57 0.32 1.82
N ASN A 284 -9.64 1.53 2.34
CA ASN A 284 -10.46 1.88 3.51
C ASN A 284 -11.51 2.92 3.15
N TYR A 285 -12.72 2.71 3.66
CA TYR A 285 -13.90 3.54 3.40
C TYR A 285 -14.42 4.11 4.71
N GLY A 286 -14.74 5.39 4.70
CA GLY A 286 -15.30 6.11 5.83
C GLY A 286 -16.82 5.97 5.96
N TRP A 287 -17.35 6.70 6.94
CA TRP A 287 -18.78 6.78 7.20
C TRP A 287 -19.48 7.72 6.21
N PRO A 288 -20.63 7.31 5.65
CA PRO A 288 -21.40 8.17 4.76
C PRO A 288 -22.03 9.35 5.51
N ILE A 289 -22.03 10.52 4.89
CA ILE A 289 -22.71 11.74 5.41
C ILE A 289 -24.14 11.91 4.88
N ARG A 290 -24.58 11.00 4.02
CA ARG A 290 -25.88 10.98 3.35
C ARG A 290 -26.25 9.55 2.97
N GLU A 291 -27.50 9.32 2.62
CA GLU A 291 -27.93 8.02 2.08
C GLU A 291 -27.48 7.85 0.62
N TYR A 292 -27.25 6.60 0.23
CA TYR A 292 -26.83 6.19 -1.10
C TYR A 292 -27.76 5.09 -1.61
N GLU A 293 -28.02 5.05 -2.92
CA GLU A 293 -28.93 4.05 -3.51
C GLU A 293 -28.29 2.66 -3.56
N THR A 294 -26.95 2.60 -3.67
CA THR A 294 -26.21 1.34 -3.76
C THR A 294 -24.95 1.36 -2.88
N PRO A 295 -24.50 0.18 -2.38
CA PRO A 295 -23.22 0.08 -1.68
C PRO A 295 -22.03 0.57 -2.52
N LYS A 296 -22.05 0.34 -3.84
CA LYS A 296 -20.98 0.78 -4.75
C LYS A 296 -20.85 2.30 -4.81
N GLN A 297 -21.96 3.03 -4.85
CA GLN A 297 -21.94 4.49 -4.79
C GLN A 297 -21.44 4.98 -3.43
N CYS A 298 -21.86 4.33 -2.34
CA CYS A 298 -21.37 4.64 -0.99
C CYS A 298 -19.85 4.45 -0.90
N ASP A 299 -19.33 3.31 -1.35
CA ASP A 299 -17.90 3.00 -1.38
C ASP A 299 -17.13 4.05 -2.22
N ALA A 300 -17.62 4.39 -3.42
CA ALA A 300 -16.97 5.40 -4.27
C ALA A 300 -16.87 6.79 -3.61
N ASP A 301 -17.92 7.25 -2.93
CA ASP A 301 -17.96 8.57 -2.30
C ASP A 301 -17.30 8.61 -0.90
N THR A 302 -17.07 7.44 -0.28
CA THR A 302 -16.52 7.34 1.09
C THR A 302 -15.11 6.77 1.16
N MET A 303 -14.48 6.42 0.02
CA MET A 303 -13.09 5.96 0.00
C MET A 303 -12.17 7.01 0.63
N LEU A 304 -11.46 6.63 1.70
CA LEU A 304 -10.54 7.48 2.43
C LEU A 304 -9.09 7.27 1.98
N GLU A 305 -8.74 6.03 1.66
CA GLU A 305 -7.40 5.66 1.25
C GLU A 305 -7.44 4.35 0.45
N ASP A 306 -6.57 4.29 -0.55
CA ASP A 306 -6.35 3.14 -1.41
C ASP A 306 -4.86 3.05 -1.71
N PHE A 307 -4.26 1.91 -1.39
CA PHE A 307 -2.84 1.64 -1.52
C PHE A 307 -2.62 0.29 -2.20
N ALA A 308 -1.65 0.21 -3.11
CA ALA A 308 -1.19 -1.06 -3.69
C ALA A 308 0.34 -1.06 -3.86
N TYR A 309 0.98 -2.10 -3.37
CA TYR A 309 2.39 -2.41 -3.60
C TYR A 309 2.54 -3.36 -4.78
N ARG A 310 3.22 -2.91 -5.81
CA ARG A 310 3.51 -3.64 -7.05
C ARG A 310 5.01 -3.82 -7.24
N ASP A 311 5.37 -4.72 -8.14
CA ASP A 311 6.77 -4.98 -8.53
C ASP A 311 7.74 -5.11 -7.34
N VAL A 312 7.25 -5.75 -6.27
CA VAL A 312 8.01 -5.89 -5.02
C VAL A 312 9.19 -6.84 -5.26
N ASN A 313 10.40 -6.34 -5.02
CA ASN A 313 11.63 -7.11 -5.10
C ASN A 313 12.28 -7.23 -3.72
N LEU A 314 12.03 -8.37 -3.06
CA LEU A 314 12.60 -8.71 -1.75
C LEU A 314 14.04 -9.26 -1.82
N SER A 315 14.55 -9.51 -3.03
CA SER A 315 15.86 -10.12 -3.25
C SER A 315 16.99 -9.10 -3.41
N VAL A 316 16.65 -7.84 -3.69
CA VAL A 316 17.62 -6.76 -3.86
C VAL A 316 18.44 -6.53 -2.59
N ARG A 317 19.67 -6.05 -2.77
CA ARG A 317 20.58 -5.68 -1.69
C ARG A 317 20.93 -4.21 -1.85
N LEU A 318 20.25 -3.37 -1.08
CA LEU A 318 20.53 -1.94 -1.04
C LEU A 318 21.65 -1.66 -0.02
N VAL A 319 22.45 -0.64 -0.29
CA VAL A 319 23.57 -0.23 0.56
C VAL A 319 23.25 1.09 1.26
N SER A 320 24.04 1.50 2.25
CA SER A 320 23.80 2.76 2.97
C SER A 320 23.75 3.98 2.05
N ALA A 321 24.51 3.98 0.96
CA ALA A 321 24.49 5.07 -0.03
C ALA A 321 23.13 5.21 -0.74
N ASP A 322 22.30 4.17 -0.81
CA ASP A 322 20.92 4.28 -1.34
C ASP A 322 20.00 5.11 -0.44
N PHE A 323 20.41 5.38 0.80
CA PHE A 323 19.66 6.13 1.81
C PHE A 323 20.32 7.47 2.18
N ASP A 324 21.37 7.85 1.45
CA ASP A 324 22.10 9.11 1.65
C ASP A 324 21.56 10.20 0.70
N GLN A 325 21.19 11.36 1.25
CA GLN A 325 20.78 12.53 0.45
C GLN A 325 21.88 13.01 -0.52
N ALA A 326 23.16 12.68 -0.25
CA ALA A 326 24.31 13.04 -1.06
C ALA A 326 24.57 12.05 -2.21
N ASN A 327 23.75 11.01 -2.37
CA ASN A 327 23.87 10.09 -3.49
C ASN A 327 23.80 10.85 -4.83
N ALA A 328 24.83 10.65 -5.66
CA ALA A 328 24.99 11.37 -6.93
C ALA A 328 23.93 11.02 -7.97
N GLU A 329 23.21 9.91 -7.79
CA GLU A 329 22.07 9.52 -8.62
C GLU A 329 20.79 10.30 -8.28
N TYR A 330 20.76 11.01 -7.14
CA TYR A 330 19.58 11.73 -6.66
C TYR A 330 19.72 13.25 -6.82
N ASN A 331 18.58 13.92 -6.93
CA ASN A 331 18.45 15.37 -7.04
C ASN A 331 18.28 16.05 -5.67
N LEU A 332 18.73 15.39 -4.59
CA LEU A 332 18.52 15.79 -3.20
C LEU A 332 19.67 16.64 -2.61
N THR A 333 20.61 17.06 -3.45
CA THR A 333 21.69 17.98 -3.06
C THR A 333 21.50 19.38 -3.61
N ARG A 334 21.87 20.39 -2.82
CA ARG A 334 21.88 21.77 -3.28
C ARG A 334 23.02 21.94 -4.28
N ARG A 335 22.71 22.16 -5.57
CA ARG A 335 23.72 22.54 -6.56
C ARG A 335 24.37 23.85 -6.10
N ARG A 336 25.69 23.82 -5.90
CA ARG A 336 26.49 24.99 -5.51
C ARG A 336 26.60 26.00 -6.64
#